data_AF-A0A955EXT6-F1
#
_entry.id   AF-A0A955EXT6-F1
#
_cell.length_a   1.000
_cell.length_b   1.000
_cell.length_c   1.000
_cell.angle_alpha   90.00
_cell.angle_beta   90.00
_cell.angle_gamma   90.00
#
_symmetry.space_group_name_H-M   'P 1'
#
loop_
_entity.id
_entity.type
_entity.pdbx_description
1 polymer ?
#
loop_
_entity_poly.entity_id
_entity_poly.type
_entity_poly.pdbx_seq_one_letter_code
_entity_poly.pdbx_strand_id
1 'polypeptide(L)'
;MNMRCGSLLSGLALLVFVSAPLFAQDEPEMSQMKYKSYPKWNIVLPKETFTPVAGKLPIAHSGGEGFEAVIDGTALSIDANGDGKVGDVKAKGTGGLVTLKGETADGKKLYYTARLVNNGTWSFATSGAMVGKVAGTEVQLIDQNNNGRYNDFGEDAMIVGNGDAASFLSKVISIKGELFEIDVNANGDEVTVRPFQGETGVLNLYSGFESKGKLAAAVVVSVDGANSFELAGDRKGLTVPVGQYRIASGLILKGKETVKVRAGKSRPVTVAANDESVVEWGGPLRAEFTYARQGDKVTFDPQNLWFYGKMEEEYYEWVPDGKPPKFVIADKRTGREVAEAKFGGC
;
A
#
# COMPACT_ATOMS: atom_id res chain seq x y z
N MET A 1 19.84 -83.10 21.63
CA MET A 1 20.90 -83.65 20.77
C MET A 1 20.96 -82.79 19.51
N ASN A 2 22.08 -82.08 19.31
CA ASN A 2 22.60 -81.52 18.04
C ASN A 2 21.75 -80.48 17.28
N MET A 3 22.26 -79.47 16.60
CA MET A 3 23.58 -78.84 16.48
C MET A 3 23.36 -77.53 15.70
N ARG A 4 24.29 -76.59 15.88
CA ARG A 4 24.47 -75.26 15.26
C ARG A 4 24.26 -75.15 13.74
N CYS A 5 23.82 -73.97 13.28
CA CYS A 5 24.44 -73.12 12.22
C CYS A 5 23.62 -71.81 12.15
N GLY A 6 24.12 -70.58 12.24
CA GLY A 6 25.44 -70.04 11.92
C GLY A 6 25.36 -69.21 10.63
N SER A 7 24.86 -67.98 10.68
CA SER A 7 25.03 -66.99 9.59
C SER A 7 25.24 -65.59 10.16
N LEU A 8 26.47 -65.10 9.99
CA LEU A 8 26.88 -63.71 10.14
C LEU A 8 26.17 -62.85 9.09
N LEU A 9 25.59 -61.72 9.50
CA LEU A 9 25.32 -60.59 8.61
C LEU A 9 26.26 -59.45 9.01
N SER A 10 27.24 -59.19 8.14
CA SER A 10 28.09 -58.00 8.20
C SER A 10 27.25 -56.75 7.94
N GLY A 11 27.11 -55.91 8.96
CA GLY A 11 26.55 -54.56 8.83
C GLY A 11 27.56 -53.64 8.15
N LEU A 12 27.29 -53.27 6.89
CA LEU A 12 27.98 -52.20 6.19
C LEU A 12 27.36 -50.88 6.65
N ALA A 13 28.06 -50.15 7.52
CA ALA A 13 27.67 -48.81 7.94
C ALA A 13 27.89 -47.83 6.78
N LEU A 14 26.80 -47.41 6.14
CA LEU A 14 26.81 -46.31 5.17
C LEU A 14 27.01 -44.99 5.94
N LEU A 15 28.21 -44.41 5.87
CA LEU A 15 28.45 -43.04 6.29
C LEU A 15 27.71 -42.11 5.31
N VAL A 16 26.54 -41.63 5.71
CA VAL A 16 25.88 -40.51 5.04
C VAL A 16 26.63 -39.26 5.47
N PHE A 17 27.44 -38.70 4.56
CA PHE A 17 27.94 -37.35 4.68
C PHE A 17 26.72 -36.41 4.58
N VAL A 18 26.25 -35.92 5.72
CA VAL A 18 25.37 -34.76 5.78
C VAL A 18 26.25 -33.58 5.38
N SER A 19 26.19 -33.18 4.11
CA SER A 19 26.69 -31.88 3.68
C SER A 19 25.92 -30.83 4.48
N ALA A 20 26.55 -30.25 5.49
CA ALA A 20 26.04 -29.07 6.14
C ALA A 20 25.77 -28.01 5.05
N PRO A 21 24.64 -27.30 5.07
CA PRO A 21 24.43 -26.19 4.16
C PRO A 21 25.56 -25.19 4.37
N LEU A 22 26.23 -24.82 3.26
CA LEU A 22 27.11 -23.66 3.24
C LEU A 22 26.33 -22.50 3.85
N PHE A 23 26.89 -21.88 4.88
CA PHE A 23 26.44 -20.58 5.39
C PHE A 23 26.24 -19.65 4.20
N ALA A 24 24.98 -19.29 3.92
CA ALA A 24 24.65 -18.23 2.99
C ALA A 24 25.31 -16.95 3.52
N GLN A 25 25.90 -16.15 2.62
CA GLN A 25 26.59 -14.92 2.98
C GLN A 25 25.65 -13.99 3.78
N ASP A 26 26.02 -13.69 5.02
CA ASP A 26 25.43 -12.64 5.87
C ASP A 26 25.81 -11.21 5.42
N GLU A 27 26.52 -11.08 4.30
CA GLU A 27 26.93 -9.78 3.78
C GLU A 27 25.72 -9.05 3.16
N PRO A 28 25.50 -7.78 3.53
CA PRO A 28 24.40 -7.00 2.97
C PRO A 28 24.54 -6.88 1.44
N GLU A 29 23.44 -7.13 0.72
CA GLU A 29 23.36 -6.89 -0.72
C GLU A 29 22.94 -5.43 -0.95
N MET A 30 23.76 -4.69 -1.69
CA MET A 30 23.47 -3.32 -2.09
C MET A 30 22.91 -3.28 -3.52
N SER A 31 21.88 -2.48 -3.71
CA SER A 31 21.18 -2.28 -4.99
C SER A 31 21.08 -0.80 -5.31
N GLN A 32 21.41 -0.44 -6.54
CA GLN A 32 21.26 0.92 -7.05
C GLN A 32 19.90 1.09 -7.71
N MET A 33 19.23 2.20 -7.39
CA MET A 33 17.90 2.52 -7.91
C MET A 33 17.99 3.67 -8.90
N LYS A 34 17.04 3.74 -9.83
CA LYS A 34 16.95 4.80 -10.84
C LYS A 34 15.59 5.45 -10.78
N TYR A 35 15.58 6.77 -10.89
CA TYR A 35 14.34 7.51 -10.96
C TYR A 35 13.57 7.19 -12.25
N LYS A 36 12.26 6.96 -12.12
CA LYS A 36 11.33 6.71 -13.21
C LYS A 36 10.09 7.58 -13.07
N SER A 37 9.81 8.39 -14.08
CA SER A 37 8.58 9.17 -14.18
C SER A 37 7.42 8.31 -14.68
N TYR A 38 6.23 8.57 -14.16
CA TYR A 38 4.96 7.99 -14.59
C TYR A 38 4.04 9.09 -15.15
N PRO A 39 4.00 9.30 -16.48
CA PRO A 39 3.12 10.32 -17.08
C PRO A 39 1.63 10.05 -16.86
N LYS A 40 1.27 8.77 -16.71
CA LYS A 40 -0.04 8.32 -16.28
C LYS A 40 0.12 7.59 -14.97
N TRP A 41 -0.56 8.05 -13.93
CA TRP A 41 -0.57 7.39 -12.63
C TRP A 41 -1.64 6.29 -12.61
N ASN A 42 -1.20 5.05 -12.42
CA ASN A 42 -2.07 3.88 -12.28
C ASN A 42 -1.68 3.02 -11.07
N ILE A 43 -0.84 3.55 -10.19
CA ILE A 43 -0.43 2.87 -8.96
C ILE A 43 -1.47 3.14 -7.86
N VAL A 44 -1.92 2.09 -7.20
CA VAL A 44 -2.78 2.16 -6.02
C VAL A 44 -1.89 2.35 -4.80
N LEU A 45 -1.90 3.57 -4.24
CA LEU A 45 -1.14 3.88 -3.03
C LEU A 45 -1.90 3.44 -1.78
N PRO A 46 -1.19 3.03 -0.71
CA PRO A 46 -1.83 2.62 0.53
C PRO A 46 -2.52 3.80 1.23
N LYS A 47 -2.04 5.03 1.02
CA LYS A 47 -2.64 6.27 1.48
C LYS A 47 -2.25 7.42 0.56
N GLU A 48 -2.95 7.55 -0.57
CA GLU A 48 -2.70 8.66 -1.49
C GLU A 48 -2.89 10.02 -0.79
N THR A 49 -1.87 10.88 -0.90
CA THR A 49 -1.94 12.25 -0.38
C THR A 49 -1.68 13.26 -1.49
N PHE A 50 -2.39 14.39 -1.40
CA PHE A 50 -2.15 15.56 -2.22
C PHE A 50 -1.72 16.70 -1.31
N THR A 51 -0.53 17.23 -1.54
CA THR A 51 0.04 18.34 -0.78
C THR A 51 -0.40 19.66 -1.42
N PRO A 52 -1.03 20.58 -0.67
CA PRO A 52 -1.37 21.90 -1.18
C PRO A 52 -0.11 22.66 -1.64
N VAL A 53 -0.21 23.35 -2.78
CA VAL A 53 0.89 24.21 -3.24
C VAL A 53 0.82 25.53 -2.48
N ALA A 54 1.82 25.79 -1.63
CA ALA A 54 1.91 26.97 -0.78
C ALA A 54 3.22 27.73 -1.04
N GLY A 55 3.33 28.35 -2.22
CA GLY A 55 4.50 29.14 -2.64
C GLY A 55 5.68 28.32 -3.18
N LYS A 56 5.80 27.04 -2.81
CA LYS A 56 6.81 26.12 -3.36
C LYS A 56 6.36 24.67 -3.31
N LEU A 57 7.02 23.83 -4.11
CA LEU A 57 7.04 22.37 -3.94
C LEU A 57 8.27 22.01 -3.08
N PRO A 58 8.10 21.43 -1.88
CA PRO A 58 9.15 21.24 -0.87
C PRO A 58 10.08 20.05 -1.18
N ILE A 59 10.65 20.04 -2.40
CA ILE A 59 11.63 19.04 -2.82
C ILE A 59 13.01 19.70 -2.77
N ALA A 60 13.81 19.34 -1.77
CA ALA A 60 15.12 19.95 -1.56
C ALA A 60 16.09 19.66 -2.70
N HIS A 61 16.89 20.66 -3.05
CA HIS A 61 17.96 20.60 -4.05
C HIS A 61 19.14 21.47 -3.62
N SER A 62 20.24 21.47 -4.37
CA SER A 62 21.46 22.20 -4.03
C SER A 62 21.28 23.72 -3.95
N GLY A 63 20.26 24.26 -4.65
CA GLY A 63 19.91 25.67 -4.64
C GLY A 63 18.91 26.09 -3.55
N GLY A 64 18.31 25.15 -2.80
CA GLY A 64 17.36 25.48 -1.74
C GLY A 64 16.45 24.34 -1.28
N GLU A 65 15.49 24.68 -0.43
CA GLU A 65 14.56 23.71 0.19
C GLU A 65 13.36 23.33 -0.69
N GLY A 66 13.30 23.82 -1.93
CA GLY A 66 12.15 23.58 -2.80
C GLY A 66 12.22 24.31 -4.13
N PHE A 67 11.20 24.06 -4.94
CA PHE A 67 10.99 24.64 -6.25
C PHE A 67 9.88 25.68 -6.17
N GLU A 68 10.20 26.95 -6.48
CA GLU A 68 9.28 28.07 -6.33
C GLU A 68 8.03 27.92 -7.23
N ALA A 69 6.88 28.31 -6.70
CA ALA A 69 5.60 28.15 -7.37
C ALA A 69 4.64 29.32 -7.08
N VAL A 70 4.12 29.94 -8.14
CA VAL A 70 3.23 31.10 -8.05
C VAL A 70 1.90 30.79 -8.72
N ILE A 71 0.81 31.07 -8.00
CA ILE A 71 -0.54 31.03 -8.54
C ILE A 71 -0.82 32.39 -9.20
N ASP A 72 -1.03 32.38 -10.52
CA ASP A 72 -1.34 33.54 -11.35
C ASP A 72 -2.74 33.37 -11.94
N GLY A 73 -3.73 34.00 -11.31
CA GLY A 73 -5.15 33.77 -11.60
C GLY A 73 -5.53 32.32 -11.33
N THR A 74 -5.89 31.58 -12.38
CA THR A 74 -6.22 30.14 -12.30
C THR A 74 -5.05 29.22 -12.69
N ALA A 75 -3.91 29.79 -13.11
CA ALA A 75 -2.75 29.04 -13.54
C ALA A 75 -1.74 28.86 -12.40
N LEU A 76 -0.95 27.79 -12.46
CA LEU A 76 0.19 27.56 -11.58
C LEU A 76 1.47 27.63 -12.41
N SER A 77 2.36 28.57 -12.07
CA SER A 77 3.69 28.71 -12.67
C SER A 77 4.73 28.17 -11.70
N ILE A 78 5.65 27.32 -12.18
CA ILE A 78 6.64 26.61 -11.36
C ILE A 78 8.03 26.89 -11.93
N ASP A 79 8.99 27.18 -11.05
CA ASP A 79 10.42 27.03 -11.31
C ASP A 79 10.72 25.53 -11.29
N ALA A 80 10.93 24.93 -12.46
CA ALA A 80 11.07 23.47 -12.58
C ALA A 80 12.55 23.05 -12.63
N ASN A 81 13.48 24.00 -12.69
CA ASN A 81 14.91 23.74 -12.78
C ASN A 81 15.69 24.19 -11.51
N GLY A 82 15.01 24.86 -10.57
CA GLY A 82 15.56 25.31 -9.29
C GLY A 82 16.41 26.58 -9.38
N ASP A 83 16.33 27.36 -10.46
CA ASP A 83 17.14 28.57 -10.67
C ASP A 83 16.55 29.84 -10.01
N GLY A 84 15.43 29.71 -9.31
CA GLY A 84 14.73 30.79 -8.63
C GLY A 84 13.82 31.62 -9.55
N LYS A 85 13.67 31.25 -10.83
CA LYS A 85 12.78 31.93 -11.78
C LYS A 85 11.57 31.08 -12.09
N VAL A 86 10.41 31.53 -11.59
CA VAL A 86 9.14 30.88 -11.91
C VAL A 86 8.77 31.05 -13.38
N GLY A 87 8.21 29.99 -13.98
CA GLY A 87 7.65 30.03 -15.33
C GLY A 87 8.17 28.98 -16.30
N ASP A 88 9.11 28.12 -15.89
CA ASP A 88 9.55 26.98 -16.69
C ASP A 88 8.38 26.07 -17.09
N VAL A 89 7.45 25.88 -16.15
CA VAL A 89 6.21 25.14 -16.38
C VAL A 89 5.02 25.98 -15.94
N LYS A 90 3.99 26.04 -16.80
CA LYS A 90 2.71 26.70 -16.51
C LYS A 90 1.56 25.71 -16.68
N ALA A 91 1.01 25.23 -15.56
CA ALA A 91 -0.19 24.39 -15.54
C ALA A 91 -1.46 25.25 -15.54
N LYS A 92 -2.49 24.80 -16.27
CA LYS A 92 -3.77 25.51 -16.44
C LYS A 92 -4.93 24.52 -16.38
N GLY A 93 -6.13 25.00 -16.08
CA GLY A 93 -7.33 24.17 -16.02
C GLY A 93 -7.37 23.33 -14.74
N THR A 94 -7.72 22.06 -14.86
CA THR A 94 -7.98 21.14 -13.74
C THR A 94 -6.73 20.39 -13.26
N GLY A 95 -5.59 20.52 -13.94
CA GLY A 95 -4.38 19.81 -13.54
C GLY A 95 -3.21 19.96 -14.50
N GLY A 96 -2.20 19.11 -14.30
CA GLY A 96 -0.99 19.08 -15.12
C GLY A 96 0.03 18.08 -14.61
N LEU A 97 1.20 18.07 -15.23
CA LEU A 97 2.35 17.29 -14.82
C LEU A 97 3.57 18.20 -14.88
N VAL A 98 4.44 18.13 -13.88
CA VAL A 98 5.73 18.84 -13.84
C VAL A 98 6.83 17.84 -13.54
N THR A 99 7.99 18.00 -14.16
CA THR A 99 9.21 17.30 -13.73
C THR A 99 10.23 18.34 -13.29
N LEU A 100 10.46 18.37 -11.99
CA LEU A 100 11.48 19.13 -11.31
C LEU A 100 12.84 18.47 -11.58
N LYS A 101 13.83 19.31 -11.89
CA LYS A 101 15.19 18.90 -12.19
C LYS A 101 16.14 19.79 -11.41
N GLY A 102 17.19 19.21 -10.87
CA GLY A 102 18.22 19.96 -10.17
C GLY A 102 19.38 19.07 -9.82
N GLU A 103 20.11 19.46 -8.79
CA GLU A 103 21.13 18.64 -8.16
C GLU A 103 20.81 18.47 -6.69
N THR A 104 21.13 17.34 -6.10
CA THR A 104 21.07 17.12 -4.65
C THR A 104 22.25 17.83 -3.97
N ALA A 105 22.22 17.90 -2.63
CA ALA A 105 23.31 18.53 -1.85
C ALA A 105 24.69 17.87 -2.07
N ASP A 106 24.72 16.58 -2.42
CA ASP A 106 25.92 15.81 -2.78
C ASP A 106 26.27 15.86 -4.28
N GLY A 107 25.59 16.71 -5.07
CA GLY A 107 25.91 16.96 -6.48
C GLY A 107 25.39 15.89 -7.45
N LYS A 108 24.51 14.99 -7.01
CA LYS A 108 23.84 14.03 -7.90
C LYS A 108 22.68 14.70 -8.62
N LYS A 109 22.33 14.19 -9.79
CA LYS A 109 21.15 14.68 -10.52
C LYS A 109 19.87 14.35 -9.76
N LEU A 110 19.05 15.36 -9.53
CA LEU A 110 17.71 15.23 -8.97
C LEU A 110 16.68 15.23 -10.10
N TYR A 111 15.76 14.28 -10.06
CA TYR A 111 14.55 14.26 -10.86
C TYR A 111 13.36 13.98 -9.95
N TYR A 112 12.31 14.79 -10.06
CA TYR A 112 11.07 14.58 -9.31
C TYR A 112 9.88 14.99 -10.15
N THR A 113 8.95 14.09 -10.40
CA THR A 113 7.78 14.30 -11.24
C THR A 113 6.58 14.39 -10.34
N ALA A 114 5.79 15.46 -10.46
CA ALA A 114 4.57 15.63 -9.70
C ALA A 114 3.37 15.75 -10.64
N ARG A 115 2.27 15.07 -10.29
CA ARG A 115 0.95 15.34 -10.85
C ARG A 115 0.34 16.52 -10.10
N LEU A 116 -0.21 17.46 -10.85
CA LEU A 116 -0.83 18.68 -10.36
C LEU A 116 -2.34 18.57 -10.53
N VAL A 117 -3.10 18.96 -9.52
CA VAL A 117 -4.57 18.95 -9.53
C VAL A 117 -5.09 20.28 -9.01
N ASN A 118 -6.13 20.80 -9.66
CA ASN A 118 -6.84 22.01 -9.27
C ASN A 118 -8.33 21.71 -9.06
N ASN A 119 -8.72 21.58 -7.79
CA ASN A 119 -10.11 21.40 -7.35
C ASN A 119 -10.56 22.62 -6.51
N GLY A 120 -10.25 23.83 -6.97
CA GLY A 120 -10.47 25.09 -6.26
C GLY A 120 -9.18 25.65 -5.64
N THR A 121 -8.25 24.77 -5.29
CA THR A 121 -6.86 25.11 -4.92
C THR A 121 -5.89 24.16 -5.62
N TRP A 122 -4.69 24.65 -5.95
CA TRP A 122 -3.63 23.81 -6.51
C TRP A 122 -3.04 22.89 -5.43
N SER A 123 -2.91 21.62 -5.76
CA SER A 123 -2.22 20.61 -4.96
C SER A 123 -1.43 19.70 -5.88
N PHE A 124 -0.48 18.96 -5.32
CA PHE A 124 0.34 18.02 -6.07
C PHE A 124 0.52 16.70 -5.33
N ALA A 125 0.85 15.66 -6.09
CA ALA A 125 1.28 14.37 -5.57
C ALA A 125 2.39 13.80 -6.45
N THR A 126 3.25 12.94 -5.91
CA THR A 126 4.33 12.29 -6.65
C THR A 126 3.79 11.52 -7.86
N SER A 127 4.41 11.65 -9.01
CA SER A 127 4.13 10.89 -10.23
C SER A 127 5.39 10.23 -10.76
N GLY A 128 6.21 9.73 -9.86
CA GLY A 128 7.43 8.98 -10.13
C GLY A 128 7.83 8.08 -8.97
N ALA A 129 8.86 7.27 -9.17
CA ALA A 129 9.41 6.36 -8.18
C ALA A 129 10.91 6.15 -8.40
N MET A 130 11.61 5.74 -7.35
CA MET A 130 12.94 5.13 -7.47
C MET A 130 12.77 3.63 -7.72
N VAL A 131 13.35 3.12 -8.81
CA VAL A 131 13.13 1.75 -9.28
C VAL A 131 14.45 1.03 -9.50
N GLY A 132 14.56 -0.19 -8.98
CA GLY A 132 15.74 -1.03 -9.13
C GLY A 132 15.45 -2.50 -8.86
N LYS A 133 16.47 -3.35 -8.95
CA LYS A 133 16.37 -4.77 -8.60
C LYS A 133 17.04 -4.98 -7.26
N VAL A 134 16.31 -5.58 -6.32
CA VAL A 134 16.78 -5.96 -4.98
C VAL A 134 16.59 -7.46 -4.85
N ALA A 135 17.65 -8.22 -4.55
CA ALA A 135 17.64 -9.69 -4.56
C ALA A 135 17.01 -10.26 -5.85
N GLY A 136 17.31 -9.63 -6.98
CA GLY A 136 16.79 -9.97 -8.31
C GLY A 136 15.30 -9.73 -8.56
N THR A 137 14.60 -9.01 -7.68
CA THR A 137 13.18 -8.65 -7.82
C THR A 137 13.05 -7.14 -7.99
N GLU A 138 12.17 -6.69 -8.90
CA GLU A 138 11.92 -5.24 -9.06
C GLU A 138 11.32 -4.67 -7.77
N VAL A 139 11.86 -3.55 -7.29
CA VAL A 139 11.33 -2.78 -6.18
C VAL A 139 11.13 -1.35 -6.65
N GLN A 140 10.01 -0.74 -6.27
CA GLN A 140 9.71 0.66 -6.52
C GLN A 140 9.48 1.38 -5.18
N LEU A 141 10.19 2.47 -4.94
CA LEU A 141 10.05 3.34 -3.77
C LEU A 141 9.37 4.64 -4.19
N ILE A 142 8.35 5.04 -3.46
CA ILE A 142 7.46 6.13 -3.83
C ILE A 142 7.32 7.09 -2.65
N ASP A 143 7.77 8.32 -2.83
CA ASP A 143 7.56 9.46 -1.91
C ASP A 143 6.07 9.86 -1.89
N GLN A 144 5.24 9.13 -1.15
CA GLN A 144 3.79 9.38 -1.14
C GLN A 144 3.38 10.53 -0.21
N ASN A 145 4.26 10.96 0.70
CA ASN A 145 4.04 12.13 1.56
C ASN A 145 4.52 13.44 0.88
N ASN A 146 5.18 13.32 -0.27
CA ASN A 146 5.59 14.38 -1.18
C ASN A 146 6.65 15.33 -0.61
N ASN A 147 7.60 14.81 0.17
CA ASN A 147 8.64 15.60 0.83
C ASN A 147 10.03 15.51 0.17
N GLY A 148 10.14 14.76 -0.94
CA GLY A 148 11.37 14.59 -1.71
C GLY A 148 12.33 13.54 -1.14
N ARG A 149 11.94 12.81 -0.10
CA ARG A 149 12.68 11.69 0.47
C ARG A 149 11.96 10.38 0.18
N TYR A 150 12.71 9.29 0.20
CA TYR A 150 12.22 7.95 -0.13
C TYR A 150 12.48 6.93 0.99
N ASN A 151 12.77 7.41 2.20
CA ASN A 151 13.17 6.59 3.33
C ASN A 151 12.32 6.81 4.60
N ASP A 152 11.12 7.37 4.46
CA ASP A 152 10.21 7.56 5.57
C ASP A 152 9.39 6.28 5.80
N PHE A 153 9.95 5.36 6.59
CA PHE A 153 9.32 4.08 6.89
C PHE A 153 7.95 4.25 7.57
N GLY A 154 6.95 3.52 7.09
CA GLY A 154 5.55 3.66 7.51
C GLY A 154 4.82 4.86 6.90
N GLU A 155 5.51 5.75 6.17
CA GLU A 155 4.92 6.91 5.50
C GLU A 155 5.05 6.84 3.99
N ASP A 156 6.22 6.53 3.45
CA ASP A 156 6.44 6.31 2.02
C ASP A 156 5.76 5.04 1.54
N ALA A 157 5.68 4.83 0.24
CA ALA A 157 5.08 3.66 -0.37
C ALA A 157 6.12 2.81 -1.11
N MET A 158 5.83 1.52 -1.20
CA MET A 158 6.70 0.55 -1.86
C MET A 158 5.91 -0.53 -2.59
N ILE A 159 6.39 -0.88 -3.78
CA ILE A 159 5.95 -2.06 -4.55
C ILE A 159 7.11 -3.04 -4.60
N VAL A 160 6.84 -4.31 -4.29
CA VAL A 160 7.77 -5.42 -4.49
C VAL A 160 7.22 -6.32 -5.59
N GLY A 161 7.99 -6.52 -6.66
CA GLY A 161 7.56 -7.26 -7.85
C GLY A 161 6.88 -6.38 -8.91
N ASN A 162 5.93 -6.97 -9.64
CA ASN A 162 5.30 -6.36 -10.83
C ASN A 162 3.85 -5.91 -10.60
N GLY A 163 3.42 -5.81 -9.34
CA GLY A 163 2.07 -5.35 -9.00
C GLY A 163 1.87 -3.86 -9.27
N ASP A 164 0.62 -3.42 -9.26
CA ASP A 164 0.23 -2.01 -9.35
C ASP A 164 -0.30 -1.44 -8.02
N ALA A 165 -0.38 -2.26 -6.97
CA ALA A 165 -0.68 -1.82 -5.61
C ALA A 165 0.59 -1.75 -4.76
N ALA A 166 0.71 -0.66 -3.99
CA ALA A 166 1.81 -0.42 -3.07
C ALA A 166 1.38 -0.65 -1.62
N SER A 167 2.32 -1.14 -0.82
CA SER A 167 2.26 -1.10 0.65
C SER A 167 2.99 0.14 1.18
N PHE A 168 2.95 0.41 2.49
CA PHE A 168 3.86 1.40 3.06
C PHE A 168 5.30 0.89 2.98
N LEU A 169 6.27 1.80 2.93
CA LEU A 169 7.69 1.47 3.02
C LEU A 169 7.93 0.76 4.36
N SER A 170 8.36 -0.49 4.27
CA SER A 170 8.47 -1.43 5.39
C SER A 170 9.92 -1.63 5.77
N LYS A 171 10.23 -1.88 7.05
CA LYS A 171 11.57 -2.28 7.51
C LYS A 171 11.93 -3.71 7.10
N VAL A 172 10.92 -4.54 6.83
CA VAL A 172 11.08 -5.91 6.34
C VAL A 172 10.26 -6.10 5.06
N ILE A 173 10.84 -6.72 4.04
CA ILE A 173 10.19 -7.01 2.76
C ILE A 173 10.16 -8.50 2.48
N SER A 174 9.14 -8.94 1.76
CA SER A 174 9.03 -10.31 1.26
C SER A 174 9.39 -10.36 -0.22
N ILE A 175 10.50 -11.01 -0.55
CA ILE A 175 10.95 -11.21 -1.92
C ILE A 175 10.89 -12.71 -2.22
N LYS A 176 9.98 -13.10 -3.13
CA LYS A 176 9.77 -14.51 -3.54
C LYS A 176 9.52 -15.46 -2.35
N GLY A 177 8.91 -14.97 -1.29
CA GLY A 177 8.56 -15.73 -0.08
C GLY A 177 9.65 -15.74 1.01
N GLU A 178 10.82 -15.16 0.74
CA GLU A 178 11.89 -14.97 1.72
C GLU A 178 11.85 -13.53 2.27
N LEU A 179 12.15 -13.38 3.56
CA LEU A 179 12.13 -12.07 4.22
C LEU A 179 13.51 -11.44 4.29
N PHE A 180 13.56 -10.14 4.03
CA PHE A 180 14.78 -9.34 4.11
C PHE A 180 14.53 -8.09 4.95
N GLU A 181 15.46 -7.75 5.81
CA GLU A 181 15.53 -6.39 6.37
C GLU A 181 16.05 -5.46 5.28
N ILE A 182 15.45 -4.28 5.18
CA ILE A 182 15.78 -3.28 4.16
C ILE A 182 16.16 -1.94 4.81
N ASP A 183 17.20 -1.32 4.28
CA ASP A 183 17.55 0.07 4.53
C ASP A 183 17.58 0.85 3.22
N VAL A 184 17.13 2.10 3.28
CA VAL A 184 16.99 3.00 2.13
C VAL A 184 17.60 4.34 2.48
N ASN A 185 18.47 4.84 1.62
CA ASN A 185 19.04 6.17 1.83
C ASN A 185 18.00 7.28 1.53
N ALA A 186 18.26 8.51 1.97
CA ALA A 186 17.27 9.59 1.88
C ALA A 186 16.77 9.86 0.44
N ASN A 187 17.66 9.75 -0.55
CA ASN A 187 17.34 9.99 -1.96
C ASN A 187 16.68 8.78 -2.64
N GLY A 188 16.61 7.63 -1.96
CA GLY A 188 16.11 6.36 -2.49
C GLY A 188 16.92 5.78 -3.65
N ASP A 189 18.13 6.30 -3.92
CA ASP A 189 18.99 5.83 -5.02
C ASP A 189 19.86 4.63 -4.63
N GLU A 190 19.89 4.30 -3.34
CA GLU A 190 20.56 3.13 -2.80
C GLU A 190 19.67 2.39 -1.80
N VAL A 191 19.59 1.07 -1.98
CA VAL A 191 18.89 0.15 -1.10
C VAL A 191 19.86 -0.92 -0.66
N THR A 192 19.87 -1.22 0.63
CA THR A 192 20.64 -2.34 1.19
C THR A 192 19.70 -3.35 1.81
N VAL A 193 19.93 -4.63 1.56
CA VAL A 193 19.15 -5.72 2.17
C VAL A 193 20.02 -6.77 2.83
N ARG A 194 19.48 -7.41 3.85
CA ARG A 194 20.06 -8.62 4.47
C ARG A 194 18.96 -9.59 4.87
N PRO A 195 19.22 -10.91 4.94
CA PRO A 195 18.21 -11.89 5.35
C PRO A 195 17.63 -11.55 6.73
N PHE A 196 16.31 -11.63 6.86
CA PHE A 196 15.64 -11.44 8.15
C PHE A 196 15.87 -12.65 9.06
N GLN A 197 16.29 -12.40 10.31
CA GLN A 197 16.66 -13.44 11.27
C GLN A 197 15.59 -13.68 12.36
N GLY A 198 14.48 -12.95 12.31
CA GLY A 198 13.40 -13.09 13.29
C GLY A 198 12.43 -14.24 12.97
N GLU A 199 11.53 -14.51 13.91
CA GLU A 199 10.47 -15.51 13.70
C GLU A 199 9.47 -15.03 12.64
N THR A 200 8.98 -15.96 11.84
CA THR A 200 8.04 -15.70 10.74
C THR A 200 6.77 -16.54 10.89
N GLY A 201 5.70 -16.06 10.28
CA GLY A 201 4.46 -16.82 10.08
C GLY A 201 3.85 -16.43 8.73
N VAL A 202 2.69 -16.99 8.42
CA VAL A 202 1.96 -16.70 7.17
C VAL A 202 0.72 -15.88 7.50
N LEU A 203 0.56 -14.74 6.84
CA LEU A 203 -0.67 -13.96 6.88
C LEU A 203 -1.44 -14.15 5.58
N ASN A 204 -2.70 -14.59 5.67
CA ASN A 204 -3.52 -14.88 4.51
C ASN A 204 -4.81 -14.04 4.54
N LEU A 205 -4.83 -12.98 3.73
CA LEU A 205 -6.02 -12.16 3.49
C LEU A 205 -6.85 -12.66 2.31
N TYR A 206 -6.34 -13.56 1.46
CA TYR A 206 -7.04 -13.93 0.24
C TYR A 206 -8.10 -15.02 0.48
N SER A 207 -7.76 -16.05 1.25
CA SER A 207 -8.61 -17.24 1.40
C SER A 207 -9.93 -16.97 2.13
N GLY A 208 -9.93 -16.10 3.14
CA GLY A 208 -11.12 -15.70 3.89
C GLY A 208 -11.83 -14.45 3.37
N PHE A 209 -11.46 -13.95 2.16
CA PHE A 209 -12.09 -12.77 1.57
C PHE A 209 -13.41 -13.12 0.87
N GLU A 210 -14.53 -12.65 1.42
CA GLU A 210 -15.85 -12.83 0.81
C GLU A 210 -16.30 -11.60 0.01
N SER A 211 -16.22 -11.67 -1.32
CA SER A 211 -16.78 -10.62 -2.19
C SER A 211 -17.09 -11.15 -3.60
N LYS A 212 -17.96 -10.44 -4.31
CA LYS A 212 -18.16 -10.62 -5.76
C LYS A 212 -17.16 -9.82 -6.60
N GLY A 213 -16.42 -8.90 -5.98
CA GLY A 213 -15.37 -8.13 -6.62
C GLY A 213 -14.01 -8.80 -6.51
N LYS A 214 -13.11 -8.45 -7.43
CA LYS A 214 -11.68 -8.81 -7.37
C LYS A 214 -10.98 -7.92 -6.35
N LEU A 215 -10.20 -8.53 -5.46
CA LEU A 215 -9.27 -7.81 -4.61
C LEU A 215 -8.10 -7.27 -5.46
N ALA A 216 -7.99 -5.95 -5.55
CA ALA A 216 -6.95 -5.26 -6.32
C ALA A 216 -5.83 -4.71 -5.44
N ALA A 217 -6.14 -4.38 -4.18
CA ALA A 217 -5.15 -4.06 -3.15
C ALA A 217 -5.66 -4.55 -1.78
N ALA A 218 -4.76 -5.07 -0.95
CA ALA A 218 -5.00 -5.45 0.43
C ALA A 218 -3.73 -5.19 1.25
N VAL A 219 -3.63 -3.99 1.81
CA VAL A 219 -2.46 -3.54 2.54
C VAL A 219 -2.68 -3.73 4.03
N VAL A 220 -1.73 -4.37 4.69
CA VAL A 220 -1.66 -4.44 6.15
C VAL A 220 -0.48 -3.64 6.68
N VAL A 221 -0.58 -3.24 7.93
CA VAL A 221 0.50 -2.64 8.70
C VAL A 221 0.61 -3.33 10.06
N SER A 222 1.84 -3.56 10.53
CA SER A 222 2.06 -4.02 11.89
C SER A 222 1.61 -2.96 12.89
N VAL A 223 1.19 -3.37 14.09
CA VAL A 223 0.65 -2.44 15.11
C VAL A 223 1.67 -1.39 15.56
N ASP A 224 2.96 -1.71 15.49
CA ASP A 224 4.06 -0.77 15.75
C ASP A 224 4.38 0.16 14.56
N GLY A 225 3.73 -0.03 13.40
CA GLY A 225 3.94 0.75 12.19
C GLY A 225 5.21 0.41 11.41
N ALA A 226 6.04 -0.53 11.89
CA ALA A 226 7.35 -0.79 11.30
C ALA A 226 7.30 -1.55 9.97
N ASN A 227 6.28 -2.41 9.80
CA ASN A 227 6.16 -3.29 8.66
C ASN A 227 4.82 -3.13 7.94
N SER A 228 4.85 -3.18 6.61
CA SER A 228 3.65 -3.15 5.78
C SER A 228 3.80 -4.07 4.57
N PHE A 229 2.70 -4.71 4.19
CA PHE A 229 2.66 -5.69 3.12
C PHE A 229 1.39 -5.52 2.29
N GLU A 230 1.49 -5.71 0.98
CA GLU A 230 0.37 -5.82 0.04
C GLU A 230 0.14 -7.31 -0.22
N LEU A 231 -1.10 -7.80 -0.05
CA LEU A 231 -1.42 -9.23 -0.11
C LEU A 231 -2.50 -9.59 -1.14
N ALA A 232 -2.97 -8.67 -1.99
CA ALA A 232 -4.05 -8.97 -2.94
C ALA A 232 -3.66 -10.06 -3.96
N GLY A 233 -2.37 -10.15 -4.29
CA GLY A 233 -1.81 -11.18 -5.18
C GLY A 233 -1.53 -12.53 -4.50
N ASP A 234 -1.39 -12.56 -3.18
CA ASP A 234 -0.86 -13.70 -2.42
C ASP A 234 -1.94 -14.69 -2.00
N ARG A 235 -2.41 -15.47 -2.99
CA ARG A 235 -3.53 -16.42 -2.82
C ARG A 235 -3.31 -17.52 -1.77
N LYS A 236 -2.06 -17.76 -1.39
CA LYS A 236 -1.67 -18.76 -0.37
C LYS A 236 -1.20 -18.10 0.93
N GLY A 237 -1.45 -16.80 1.09
CA GLY A 237 -0.83 -15.98 2.12
C GLY A 237 0.60 -15.58 1.77
N LEU A 238 1.11 -14.64 2.56
CA LEU A 238 2.45 -14.09 2.46
C LEU A 238 3.21 -14.38 3.76
N THR A 239 4.45 -14.82 3.66
CA THR A 239 5.36 -14.91 4.80
C THR A 239 5.63 -13.50 5.33
N VAL A 240 5.43 -13.27 6.62
CA VAL A 240 5.65 -11.99 7.31
C VAL A 240 6.30 -12.22 8.68
N PRO A 241 6.92 -11.21 9.30
CA PRO A 241 7.39 -11.31 10.68
C PRO A 241 6.25 -11.64 11.65
N VAL A 242 6.54 -12.41 12.69
CA VAL A 242 5.60 -12.62 13.80
C VAL A 242 5.21 -11.27 14.41
N GLY A 243 3.92 -11.10 14.71
CA GLY A 243 3.41 -9.85 15.26
C GLY A 243 1.92 -9.67 15.10
N GLN A 244 1.46 -8.45 15.39
CA GLN A 244 0.06 -8.06 15.21
C GLN A 244 -0.09 -7.12 14.03
N TYR A 245 -1.08 -7.36 13.18
CA TYR A 245 -1.30 -6.62 11.93
C TYR A 245 -2.73 -6.11 11.83
N ARG A 246 -2.92 -4.96 11.18
CA ARG A 246 -4.24 -4.39 10.88
C ARG A 246 -4.35 -4.10 9.38
N ILE A 247 -5.55 -4.19 8.84
CA ILE A 247 -5.84 -3.69 7.50
C ILE A 247 -5.61 -2.18 7.50
N ALA A 248 -4.68 -1.70 6.70
CA ALA A 248 -4.43 -0.27 6.53
C ALA A 248 -5.32 0.30 5.42
N SER A 249 -5.33 -0.39 4.27
CA SER A 249 -6.15 -0.01 3.13
C SER A 249 -6.42 -1.18 2.19
N GLY A 250 -7.41 -1.03 1.33
CA GLY A 250 -7.70 -1.99 0.28
C GLY A 250 -8.52 -1.39 -0.85
N LEU A 251 -8.53 -2.08 -1.98
CA LEU A 251 -9.31 -1.71 -3.16
C LEU A 251 -9.94 -2.96 -3.76
N ILE A 252 -11.25 -2.90 -3.99
CA ILE A 252 -12.00 -3.98 -4.61
C ILE A 252 -12.64 -3.48 -5.90
N LEU A 253 -12.51 -4.27 -6.96
CA LEU A 253 -12.96 -3.93 -8.31
C LEU A 253 -14.02 -4.91 -8.80
N LYS A 254 -15.10 -4.40 -9.40
CA LYS A 254 -16.09 -5.20 -10.12
C LYS A 254 -16.49 -4.49 -11.41
N GLY A 255 -15.80 -4.81 -12.51
CA GLY A 255 -15.97 -4.06 -13.77
C GLY A 255 -15.45 -2.64 -13.60
N LYS A 256 -16.33 -1.65 -13.78
CA LYS A 256 -16.03 -0.23 -13.49
C LYS A 256 -16.33 0.16 -12.04
N GLU A 257 -16.98 -0.73 -11.28
CA GLU A 257 -17.32 -0.46 -9.89
C GLU A 257 -16.10 -0.58 -9.01
N THR A 258 -15.93 0.37 -8.09
CA THR A 258 -14.83 0.33 -7.12
C THR A 258 -15.33 0.64 -5.71
N VAL A 259 -14.65 0.09 -4.72
CA VAL A 259 -14.83 0.44 -3.31
C VAL A 259 -13.49 0.34 -2.59
N LYS A 260 -13.21 1.32 -1.73
CA LYS A 260 -12.03 1.32 -0.87
C LYS A 260 -12.36 0.67 0.48
N VAL A 261 -11.36 0.04 1.06
CA VAL A 261 -11.44 -0.58 2.40
C VAL A 261 -10.42 0.10 3.32
N ARG A 262 -10.78 0.28 4.58
CA ARG A 262 -9.88 0.72 5.66
C ARG A 262 -10.17 -0.05 6.94
N ALA A 263 -9.31 0.10 7.95
CA ALA A 263 -9.42 -0.65 9.21
C ALA A 263 -10.81 -0.61 9.87
N GLY A 264 -11.54 0.51 9.79
CA GLY A 264 -12.83 0.66 10.46
C GLY A 264 -12.69 0.44 11.97
N LYS A 265 -13.44 -0.55 12.50
CA LYS A 265 -13.37 -1.00 13.90
C LYS A 265 -12.67 -2.35 14.05
N SER A 266 -12.01 -2.83 12.99
CA SER A 266 -11.31 -4.12 13.01
C SER A 266 -10.23 -4.18 14.08
N ARG A 267 -10.10 -5.37 14.68
CA ARG A 267 -9.04 -5.66 15.64
C ARG A 267 -7.80 -6.18 14.92
N PRO A 268 -6.61 -5.97 15.48
CA PRO A 268 -5.41 -6.59 14.93
C PRO A 268 -5.51 -8.12 14.88
N VAL A 269 -4.96 -8.71 13.83
CA VAL A 269 -4.74 -10.14 13.65
C VAL A 269 -3.36 -10.48 14.18
N THR A 270 -3.27 -11.56 14.95
CA THR A 270 -1.98 -12.07 15.44
C THR A 270 -1.44 -13.10 14.47
N VAL A 271 -0.22 -12.92 14.00
CA VAL A 271 0.55 -13.91 13.25
C VAL A 271 1.53 -14.56 14.20
N ALA A 272 1.40 -15.86 14.43
CA ALA A 272 2.27 -16.66 15.30
C ALA A 272 3.41 -17.33 14.52
N ALA A 273 4.46 -17.72 15.23
CA ALA A 273 5.63 -18.35 14.64
C ALA A 273 5.25 -19.70 13.99
N ASN A 274 5.66 -19.87 12.73
CA ASN A 274 5.41 -21.06 11.91
C ASN A 274 3.93 -21.46 11.77
N ASP A 275 3.02 -20.50 11.93
CA ASP A 275 1.58 -20.71 11.82
C ASP A 275 0.97 -19.87 10.68
N GLU A 276 -0.19 -20.29 10.19
CA GLU A 276 -0.97 -19.54 9.20
C GLU A 276 -2.16 -18.84 9.87
N SER A 277 -2.21 -17.52 9.71
CA SER A 277 -3.33 -16.69 10.14
C SER A 277 -4.21 -16.35 8.94
N VAL A 278 -5.30 -17.11 8.80
CA VAL A 278 -6.35 -16.82 7.81
C VAL A 278 -7.31 -15.79 8.38
N VAL A 279 -7.53 -14.70 7.63
CA VAL A 279 -8.42 -13.62 8.04
C VAL A 279 -9.74 -13.75 7.31
N GLU A 280 -10.82 -13.88 8.07
CA GLU A 280 -12.20 -13.85 7.56
C GLU A 280 -12.69 -12.39 7.52
N TRP A 281 -12.91 -11.87 6.32
CA TRP A 281 -13.32 -10.48 6.07
C TRP A 281 -14.12 -10.40 4.76
N GLY A 282 -14.64 -9.23 4.42
CA GLY A 282 -15.60 -9.12 3.33
C GLY A 282 -17.04 -9.11 3.81
N GLY A 283 -17.92 -9.54 2.91
CA GLY A 283 -19.35 -9.70 3.15
C GLY A 283 -19.68 -10.79 4.17
N PRO A 284 -20.91 -10.79 4.72
CA PRO A 284 -21.96 -9.82 4.44
C PRO A 284 -21.66 -8.45 5.07
N LEU A 285 -22.06 -7.38 4.39
CA LEU A 285 -21.88 -6.02 4.88
C LEU A 285 -23.03 -5.61 5.80
N ARG A 286 -22.69 -4.95 6.90
CA ARG A 286 -23.62 -4.27 7.80
C ARG A 286 -23.52 -2.77 7.58
N ALA A 287 -24.65 -2.11 7.33
CA ALA A 287 -24.73 -0.67 7.31
C ALA A 287 -25.06 -0.12 8.70
N GLU A 288 -24.30 0.87 9.16
CA GLU A 288 -24.60 1.68 10.34
C GLU A 288 -24.81 3.13 9.91
N PHE A 289 -25.77 3.83 10.51
CA PHE A 289 -25.95 5.24 10.27
C PHE A 289 -26.50 5.99 11.48
N THR A 290 -26.20 7.28 11.56
CA THR A 290 -26.90 8.17 12.49
C THR A 290 -28.07 8.84 11.77
N TYR A 291 -29.17 9.05 12.49
CA TYR A 291 -30.36 9.68 11.94
C TYR A 291 -30.92 10.73 12.91
N ALA A 292 -31.60 11.73 12.34
CA ALA A 292 -32.39 12.70 13.06
C ALA A 292 -33.89 12.45 12.81
N ARG A 293 -34.72 12.86 13.77
CA ARG A 293 -36.17 12.95 13.57
C ARG A 293 -36.56 14.40 13.35
N GLN A 294 -37.34 14.64 12.30
CA GLN A 294 -37.94 15.94 12.02
C GLN A 294 -39.45 15.72 11.87
N GLY A 295 -40.17 15.88 12.98
CA GLY A 295 -41.60 15.53 13.04
C GLY A 295 -41.82 14.03 12.83
N ASP A 296 -42.55 13.69 11.78
CA ASP A 296 -42.89 12.33 11.35
C ASP A 296 -41.85 11.71 10.40
N LYS A 297 -40.79 12.45 10.05
CA LYS A 297 -39.74 12.00 9.12
C LYS A 297 -38.47 11.59 9.85
N VAL A 298 -37.82 10.55 9.33
CA VAL A 298 -36.44 10.19 9.64
C VAL A 298 -35.56 10.74 8.52
N THR A 299 -34.55 11.53 8.88
CA THR A 299 -33.53 12.04 7.96
C THR A 299 -32.16 11.55 8.40
N PHE A 300 -31.27 11.28 7.46
CA PHE A 300 -29.86 11.02 7.75
C PHE A 300 -29.01 11.68 6.68
N ASP A 301 -27.79 12.04 7.06
CA ASP A 301 -26.79 12.54 6.12
C ASP A 301 -26.06 11.34 5.49
N PRO A 302 -25.91 11.26 4.16
CA PRO A 302 -25.09 10.23 3.52
C PRO A 302 -23.65 10.13 4.08
N GLN A 303 -23.09 11.21 4.61
CA GLN A 303 -21.78 11.21 5.29
C GLN A 303 -21.80 10.46 6.62
N ASN A 304 -22.99 10.23 7.17
CA ASN A 304 -23.23 9.49 8.40
C ASN A 304 -23.73 8.06 8.13
N LEU A 305 -23.36 7.47 6.98
CA LEU A 305 -23.61 6.08 6.64
C LEU A 305 -22.27 5.36 6.46
N TRP A 306 -22.07 4.30 7.23
CA TRP A 306 -20.87 3.47 7.23
C TRP A 306 -21.22 2.02 6.90
N PHE A 307 -20.36 1.35 6.15
CA PHE A 307 -20.52 -0.06 5.81
C PHE A 307 -19.37 -0.84 6.41
N TYR A 308 -19.68 -1.84 7.23
CA TYR A 308 -18.69 -2.68 7.89
C TYR A 308 -18.81 -4.13 7.41
N GLY A 309 -17.67 -4.76 7.14
CA GLY A 309 -17.60 -6.19 6.84
C GLY A 309 -17.51 -7.06 8.09
N LYS A 310 -17.28 -8.37 7.89
CA LYS A 310 -17.19 -9.36 8.97
C LYS A 310 -16.10 -9.07 10.00
N MET A 311 -15.00 -8.47 9.57
CA MET A 311 -13.87 -8.12 10.44
C MET A 311 -14.05 -6.74 11.06
N GLU A 312 -15.19 -6.07 10.85
CA GLU A 312 -15.43 -4.67 11.19
C GLU A 312 -14.56 -3.67 10.41
N GLU A 313 -13.96 -4.09 9.32
CA GLU A 313 -13.34 -3.24 8.31
C GLU A 313 -14.38 -2.38 7.60
N GLU A 314 -14.03 -1.15 7.26
CA GLU A 314 -14.96 -0.18 6.69
C GLU A 314 -14.82 -0.08 5.17
N TYR A 315 -15.94 -0.07 4.47
CA TYR A 315 -16.06 0.10 3.03
C TYR A 315 -16.56 1.52 2.72
N TYR A 316 -15.77 2.27 1.96
CA TYR A 316 -16.00 3.68 1.70
C TYR A 316 -15.64 4.06 0.26
N GLU A 317 -15.99 5.29 -0.14
CA GLU A 317 -15.75 5.81 -1.50
C GLU A 317 -16.24 4.85 -2.59
N TRP A 318 -17.48 4.41 -2.47
CA TRP A 318 -18.14 3.58 -3.46
C TRP A 318 -18.30 4.36 -4.77
N VAL A 319 -17.82 3.78 -5.88
CA VAL A 319 -18.05 4.27 -7.23
C VAL A 319 -18.85 3.20 -7.98
N PRO A 320 -20.19 3.16 -7.86
CA PRO A 320 -21.02 2.19 -8.56
C PRO A 320 -21.15 2.55 -10.05
N ASP A 321 -21.27 1.54 -10.90
CA ASP A 321 -21.58 1.69 -12.32
C ASP A 321 -23.10 1.55 -12.48
N GLY A 322 -23.80 2.67 -12.69
CA GLY A 322 -25.25 2.68 -12.87
C GLY A 322 -26.04 3.15 -11.67
N LYS A 323 -27.13 2.45 -11.33
CA LYS A 323 -28.13 2.94 -10.38
C LYS A 323 -27.61 2.84 -8.94
N PRO A 324 -27.76 3.91 -8.15
CA PRO A 324 -27.36 3.93 -6.75
C PRO A 324 -28.02 2.80 -5.95
N PRO A 325 -27.37 2.29 -4.88
CA PRO A 325 -27.94 1.23 -4.06
C PRO A 325 -29.33 1.61 -3.53
N LYS A 326 -30.27 0.65 -3.59
CA LYS A 326 -31.60 0.75 -3.01
C LYS A 326 -31.54 0.30 -1.55
N PHE A 327 -32.05 1.13 -0.66
CA PHE A 327 -32.25 0.80 0.76
C PHE A 327 -33.72 0.54 1.00
N VAL A 328 -34.00 -0.59 1.65
CA VAL A 328 -35.33 -0.94 2.14
C VAL A 328 -35.34 -0.71 3.64
N ILE A 329 -36.17 0.22 4.10
CA ILE A 329 -36.41 0.45 5.52
C ILE A 329 -37.61 -0.41 5.89
N ALA A 330 -37.42 -1.36 6.79
CA ALA A 330 -38.48 -2.26 7.25
C ALA A 330 -38.80 -2.04 8.74
N ASP A 331 -40.07 -2.22 9.10
CA ASP A 331 -40.52 -2.21 10.49
C ASP A 331 -39.97 -3.47 11.18
N LYS A 332 -39.19 -3.25 12.25
CA LYS A 332 -38.48 -4.34 12.94
C LYS A 332 -39.41 -5.43 13.50
N ARG A 333 -40.64 -5.08 13.88
CA ARG A 333 -41.58 -6.01 14.52
C ARG A 333 -42.33 -6.88 13.50
N THR A 334 -42.64 -6.30 12.34
CA THR A 334 -43.48 -6.93 11.31
C THR A 334 -42.69 -7.40 10.10
N GLY A 335 -41.45 -6.95 9.92
CA GLY A 335 -40.63 -7.18 8.73
C GLY A 335 -41.15 -6.48 7.47
N ARG A 336 -42.21 -5.69 7.57
CA ARG A 336 -42.84 -5.02 6.43
C ARG A 336 -42.01 -3.82 6.00
N GLU A 337 -41.78 -3.69 4.70
CA GLU A 337 -41.18 -2.49 4.10
C GLU A 337 -42.05 -1.26 4.40
N VAL A 338 -41.42 -0.28 5.05
CA VAL A 338 -42.00 1.01 5.46
C VAL A 338 -41.63 2.10 4.46
N ALA A 339 -40.41 2.04 3.91
CA ALA A 339 -39.96 2.98 2.89
C ALA A 339 -38.87 2.39 2.00
N GLU A 340 -38.79 2.92 0.79
CA GLU A 340 -37.68 2.72 -0.15
C GLU A 340 -36.91 4.04 -0.28
N ALA A 341 -35.59 3.97 -0.18
CA ALA A 341 -34.71 5.07 -0.55
C ALA A 341 -33.69 4.60 -1.60
N LYS A 342 -33.29 5.50 -2.48
CA LYS A 342 -32.14 5.29 -3.38
C LYS A 342 -31.08 6.30 -2.99
N PHE A 343 -29.82 5.89 -2.99
CA PHE A 343 -28.73 6.85 -2.85
C PHE A 343 -28.89 7.93 -3.95
N GLY A 344 -28.67 9.20 -3.65
CA GLY A 344 -28.36 10.16 -4.70
C GLY A 344 -26.91 9.88 -5.10
N GLY A 345 -26.65 9.42 -6.32
CA GLY A 345 -25.29 9.39 -6.83
C GLY A 345 -24.78 10.82 -6.93
N CYS A 346 -23.52 11.04 -6.52
CA CYS A 346 -22.79 12.28 -6.71
C CYS A 346 -22.86 12.80 -8.16
#